data_AF-A0A1Y1LFK6-F1
#
_entry.id   AF-A0A1Y1LFK6-F1
#
_cell.length_a   1.000
_cell.length_b   1.000
_cell.length_c   1.000
_cell.angle_alpha   90.00
_cell.angle_beta   90.00
_cell.angle_gamma   90.00
#
_symmetry.space_group_name_H-M   'P 1'
#
loop_
_entity.id
_entity.type
_entity.pdbx_description
1 polymer ?
#
loop_
_entity_poly.entity_id
_entity_poly.type
_entity_poly.pdbx_seq_one_letter_code
_entity_poly.pdbx_strand_id
1 'polypeptide(L)'
;MPMPKPEWDPTDSADGGTLSFTASTRIKRDLRCIFNDPPAGIFVVGDESNLRIVHAIIFGVVDTPYEGGFFYFILRCPNDYPIHPPKVKLMTTNAGRVRFNPNLYKSGKVCLSILG
;
A
#
# COMPACT_ATOMS: atom_id res chain seq x y z
N MET A 1 -5.55 -8.78 -25.71
CA MET A 1 -6.14 -7.62 -25.01
C MET A 1 -5.63 -7.62 -23.58
N PRO A 2 -5.14 -6.50 -23.02
CA PRO A 2 -4.86 -6.43 -21.60
C PRO A 2 -6.17 -6.64 -20.82
N MET A 3 -6.18 -7.56 -19.85
CA MET A 3 -7.33 -7.75 -18.98
C MET A 3 -7.56 -6.47 -18.17
N PRO A 4 -8.84 -6.10 -17.90
CA PRO A 4 -9.13 -4.97 -17.02
C PRO A 4 -8.46 -5.23 -15.67
N LYS A 5 -7.75 -4.22 -15.15
CA LYS A 5 -7.12 -4.31 -13.84
C LYS A 5 -8.22 -4.44 -12.79
N PRO A 6 -8.00 -5.26 -11.75
CA PRO A 6 -9.01 -5.47 -10.73
C PRO A 6 -9.13 -4.22 -9.84
N GLU A 7 -10.34 -3.94 -9.37
CA GLU A 7 -10.68 -2.73 -8.61
C GLU A 7 -9.83 -2.51 -7.34
N TRP A 8 -9.31 -3.60 -6.74
CA TRP A 8 -8.43 -3.54 -5.57
C TRP A 8 -7.02 -3.01 -5.88
N ASP A 9 -6.61 -2.93 -7.14
CA ASP A 9 -5.23 -2.61 -7.53
C ASP A 9 -4.95 -1.08 -7.41
N PRO A 10 -4.09 -0.64 -6.47
CA PRO A 10 -3.75 0.77 -6.27
C PRO A 10 -2.88 1.35 -7.39
N THR A 11 -2.33 0.52 -8.27
CA THR A 11 -1.59 0.97 -9.47
C THR A 11 -2.51 1.25 -10.64
N ASP A 12 -3.82 1.04 -10.48
CA ASP A 12 -4.80 1.51 -11.43
C ASP A 12 -5.24 2.95 -11.12
N SER A 13 -5.37 3.76 -12.17
CA SER A 13 -5.66 5.19 -12.06
C SER A 13 -7.17 5.47 -12.00
N ALA A 14 -8.00 4.44 -11.83
CA ALA A 14 -9.44 4.49 -12.04
C ALA A 14 -10.24 5.27 -10.97
N ASP A 15 -9.63 5.71 -9.87
CA ASP A 15 -10.30 6.58 -8.89
C ASP A 15 -10.38 8.03 -9.42
N GLY A 16 -11.18 8.23 -10.48
CA GLY A 16 -11.39 9.50 -11.21
C GLY A 16 -12.15 10.58 -10.44
N GLY A 17 -12.04 10.60 -9.12
CA GLY A 17 -12.68 11.59 -8.24
C GLY A 17 -11.71 12.57 -7.60
N THR A 18 -12.25 13.71 -7.19
CA THR A 18 -11.53 14.73 -6.41
C THR A 18 -11.35 14.26 -4.97
N LEU A 19 -10.14 14.42 -4.43
CA LEU A 19 -9.85 14.08 -3.04
C LEU A 19 -10.64 15.02 -2.11
N SER A 20 -11.38 14.46 -1.16
CA SER A 20 -12.07 15.27 -0.14
C SER A 20 -11.07 16.07 0.70
N PHE A 21 -11.47 17.26 1.14
CA PHE A 21 -10.66 18.06 2.06
C PHE A 21 -10.31 17.29 3.34
N THR A 22 -11.30 16.59 3.90
CA THR A 22 -11.12 15.73 5.08
C THR A 22 -10.11 14.62 4.81
N ALA A 23 -10.19 13.98 3.64
CA ALA A 23 -9.26 12.93 3.24
C ALA A 23 -7.83 13.45 3.10
N SER A 24 -7.64 14.57 2.40
CA SER A 24 -6.33 15.20 2.24
C SER A 24 -5.69 15.58 3.58
N THR A 25 -6.47 16.11 4.52
CA THR A 25 -6.01 16.49 5.85
C THR A 25 -5.65 15.26 6.68
N ARG A 26 -6.47 14.20 6.59
CA ARG A 26 -6.24 12.94 7.27
C ARG A 26 -4.95 12.27 6.79
N ILE A 27 -4.76 12.13 5.48
CA ILE A 27 -3.56 11.51 4.90
C ILE A 27 -2.29 12.26 5.35
N LYS A 28 -2.28 13.59 5.26
CA LYS A 28 -1.14 14.40 5.72
C LYS A 28 -0.85 14.21 7.21
N ARG A 29 -1.89 14.08 8.04
CA ARG A 29 -1.74 13.84 9.48
C ARG A 29 -1.14 12.45 9.75
N ASP A 30 -1.66 11.42 9.10
CA ASP A 30 -1.19 10.04 9.30
C ASP A 30 0.26 9.87 8.82
N LEU A 31 0.62 10.45 7.66
CA LEU A 31 2.01 10.49 7.19
C LEU A 31 2.93 11.21 8.18
N ARG A 32 2.50 12.37 8.71
CA ARG A 32 3.29 13.10 9.72
C ARG A 32 3.50 12.28 10.98
N CYS A 33 2.49 11.53 11.44
CA CYS A 33 2.63 10.64 12.59
C CYS A 33 3.68 9.56 12.33
N ILE A 34 3.66 8.92 11.15
CA ILE A 34 4.64 7.90 10.78
C ILE A 34 6.06 8.51 10.67
N PHE A 35 6.20 9.72 10.14
CA PHE A 35 7.52 10.38 10.05
C PHE A 35 8.08 10.79 11.41
N ASN A 36 7.22 11.21 12.33
CA ASN A 36 7.65 11.63 13.67
C ASN A 36 7.98 10.44 14.57
N ASP A 37 7.30 9.32 14.40
CA ASP A 37 7.50 8.09 15.17
C ASP A 37 7.50 6.88 14.21
N PRO A 38 8.61 6.65 13.49
CA PRO A 38 8.68 5.60 12.48
C PRO A 38 8.68 4.21 13.13
N PRO A 39 7.78 3.30 12.73
CA PRO A 39 7.80 1.93 13.24
C PRO A 39 9.11 1.23 12.86
N ALA A 40 9.63 0.41 13.78
CA ALA A 40 10.85 -0.35 13.54
C ALA A 40 10.72 -1.25 12.30
N GLY A 41 11.69 -1.15 11.38
CA GLY A 41 11.74 -1.96 10.16
C GLY A 41 10.73 -1.56 9.08
N ILE A 42 10.06 -0.41 9.21
CA ILE A 42 9.13 0.11 8.22
C ILE A 42 9.60 1.49 7.74
N PHE A 43 9.67 1.67 6.42
CA PHE A 43 9.98 2.94 5.77
C PHE A 43 8.79 3.35 4.94
N VAL A 44 8.35 4.61 5.06
CA VAL A 44 7.20 5.13 4.35
C VAL A 44 7.56 6.45 3.69
N VAL A 45 7.14 6.65 2.44
CA VAL A 45 7.23 7.94 1.77
C VAL A 45 5.95 8.23 0.99
N GLY A 46 5.46 9.46 1.06
CA GLY A 46 4.35 9.92 0.20
C GLY A 46 4.86 10.20 -1.20
N ASP A 47 4.03 9.95 -2.21
CA ASP A 47 4.33 10.34 -3.59
C ASP A 47 4.26 11.87 -3.75
N GLU A 48 5.22 12.43 -4.49
CA GLU A 48 5.34 13.89 -4.68
C GLU A 48 4.24 14.46 -5.59
N SER A 49 3.78 13.67 -6.56
CA SER A 49 2.78 14.09 -7.54
C SER A 49 1.35 13.86 -7.07
N ASN A 50 1.15 12.85 -6.22
CA ASN A 50 -0.17 12.45 -5.75
C ASN A 50 -0.15 12.05 -4.27
N LEU A 51 -0.65 12.95 -3.42
CA LEU A 51 -0.80 12.76 -1.98
C LEU A 51 -1.55 11.47 -1.58
N ARG A 52 -2.34 10.87 -2.47
CA ARG A 52 -3.07 9.62 -2.19
C ARG A 52 -2.19 8.39 -2.26
N ILE A 53 -1.05 8.49 -2.94
CA ILE A 53 -0.15 7.37 -3.16
C ILE A 53 0.93 7.41 -2.08
N VAL A 54 1.10 6.27 -1.42
CA VAL A 54 2.10 6.08 -0.36
C VAL A 54 2.90 4.83 -0.68
N HIS A 55 4.21 4.98 -0.64
CA HIS A 55 5.17 3.91 -0.83
C HIS A 55 5.63 3.44 0.56
N ALA A 56 5.61 2.13 0.78
CA ALA A 56 6.10 1.54 2.02
C ALA A 56 7.07 0.40 1.75
N ILE A 57 8.15 0.32 2.51
CA ILE A 57 9.07 -0.82 2.53
C ILE A 57 9.02 -1.40 3.94
N ILE A 58 8.79 -2.71 4.02
CA ILE A 58 8.81 -3.45 5.28
C ILE A 58 9.95 -4.46 5.21
N PHE A 59 10.82 -4.46 6.21
CA PHE A 59 11.87 -5.46 6.35
C PHE A 59 11.31 -6.74 6.94
N GLY A 60 11.78 -7.88 6.42
CA GLY A 60 11.46 -9.16 7.02
C GLY A 60 12.09 -9.29 8.39
N VAL A 61 11.27 -9.68 9.36
CA VAL A 61 11.66 -9.82 10.76
C VAL A 61 12.59 -11.02 10.94
N VAL A 62 13.52 -10.93 11.88
CA VAL A 62 14.38 -12.03 12.31
C VAL A 62 13.56 -13.24 12.77
N ASP A 63 14.11 -14.43 12.63
CA ASP A 63 13.46 -15.70 12.98
C ASP A 63 12.18 -15.98 12.17
N THR A 64 12.06 -15.37 10.99
CA THR A 64 11.01 -15.67 10.02
C THR A 64 11.61 -16.07 8.66
N PRO A 65 10.87 -16.80 7.80
CA PRO A 65 11.33 -17.08 6.43
C PRO A 65 11.55 -15.83 5.57
N TYR A 66 11.16 -14.66 6.06
CA TYR A 66 11.31 -13.38 5.37
C TYR A 66 12.56 -12.61 5.80
N GLU A 67 13.28 -13.07 6.82
CA GLU A 67 14.45 -12.40 7.39
C GLU A 67 15.42 -11.89 6.31
N GLY A 68 15.86 -10.64 6.46
CA GLY A 68 16.74 -9.96 5.50
C GLY A 68 16.06 -9.53 4.19
N GLY A 69 14.77 -9.84 4.00
CA GLY A 69 13.99 -9.45 2.83
C GLY A 69 13.49 -8.01 2.87
N PHE A 70 13.29 -7.43 1.67
CA PHE A 70 12.72 -6.09 1.46
C PHE A 70 11.39 -6.20 0.73
N PHE A 71 10.28 -5.93 1.43
CA PHE A 71 8.93 -6.02 0.87
C PHE A 71 8.40 -4.63 0.56
N TYR A 72 8.35 -4.30 -0.72
CA TYR A 72 7.86 -3.01 -1.21
C TYR A 72 6.36 -3.08 -1.48
N PHE A 73 5.62 -2.13 -0.93
CA PHE A 73 4.18 -1.97 -1.05
C PHE A 73 3.84 -0.59 -1.62
N ILE A 74 2.80 -0.56 -2.44
CA ILE A 74 2.12 0.67 -2.86
C ILE A 74 0.75 0.69 -2.20
N LEU A 75 0.44 1.81 -1.57
CA LEU A 75 -0.86 2.10 -0.99
C LEU A 75 -1.49 3.25 -1.78
N ARG A 76 -2.81 3.17 -2.01
CA ARG A 76 -3.61 4.28 -2.54
C ARG A 76 -4.79 4.55 -1.62
N CYS A 77 -4.83 5.73 -1.03
CA CYS A 77 -5.96 6.21 -0.25
C CYS A 77 -7.14 6.58 -1.17
N PRO A 78 -8.37 6.15 -0.87
CA PRO A 78 -9.55 6.57 -1.62
C PRO A 78 -9.92 8.04 -1.34
N ASN A 79 -10.85 8.57 -2.15
CA ASN A 79 -11.26 9.98 -2.06
C ASN A 79 -11.93 10.37 -0.75
N ASP A 80 -12.49 9.39 -0.06
CA ASP A 80 -13.23 9.49 1.19
C ASP A 80 -12.49 8.85 2.36
N TYR A 81 -11.18 8.62 2.23
CA TYR A 81 -10.34 8.22 3.37
C TYR A 81 -10.57 9.17 4.57
N PRO A 82 -10.74 8.66 5.80
CA PRO A 82 -10.53 7.28 6.26
C PRO A 82 -11.79 6.40 6.28
N ILE A 83 -12.89 6.81 5.64
CA ILE A 83 -14.16 6.05 5.64
C ILE A 83 -13.97 4.68 4.99
N HIS A 84 -13.28 4.65 3.85
CA HIS A 84 -12.83 3.41 3.21
C HIS A 84 -11.32 3.21 3.37
N PRO A 85 -10.85 1.96 3.49
CA PRO A 85 -9.45 1.65 3.67
C PRO A 85 -8.62 1.96 2.41
N PRO A 86 -7.30 2.16 2.54
CA PRO A 86 -6.42 2.27 1.40
C PRO A 86 -6.34 0.94 0.64
N LYS A 87 -6.28 1.01 -0.68
CA LYS A 87 -5.94 -0.15 -1.52
C LYS A 87 -4.44 -0.43 -1.39
N VAL A 88 -4.05 -1.68 -1.22
CA VAL A 88 -2.64 -2.07 -0.98
C VAL A 88 -2.20 -3.14 -1.96
N LYS A 89 -0.98 -3.00 -2.50
CA LYS A 89 -0.36 -3.98 -3.38
C LYS A 89 1.09 -4.22 -3.02
N LEU A 90 1.44 -5.49 -2.83
CA LEU A 90 2.81 -5.97 -2.76
C LEU A 90 3.43 -5.95 -4.17
N MET A 91 4.50 -5.19 -4.32
CA MET A 91 5.26 -5.07 -5.57
C MET A 91 6.40 -6.09 -5.65
N THR A 92 6.98 -6.48 -4.52
CA THR A 92 7.97 -7.56 -4.43
C THR A 92 7.29 -8.90 -4.66
N THR A 93 7.01 -9.27 -5.92
CA THR A 93 6.40 -10.57 -6.31
C THR A 93 7.16 -11.26 -7.44
N ASN A 94 8.32 -10.72 -7.84
CA ASN A 94 9.10 -11.14 -9.01
C ASN A 94 8.21 -11.23 -10.28
N ALA A 95 7.58 -10.11 -10.65
CA ALA A 95 6.68 -10.00 -11.79
C ALA A 95 5.55 -11.05 -11.79
N GLY A 96 4.95 -11.31 -10.64
CA GLY A 96 3.81 -12.23 -10.55
C GLY A 96 4.16 -13.70 -10.35
N ARG A 97 5.43 -14.04 -10.14
CA ARG A 97 5.91 -15.43 -10.07
C ARG A 97 5.94 -15.98 -8.65
N VAL A 98 6.11 -15.12 -7.64
CA VAL A 98 6.27 -15.54 -6.25
C VAL A 98 5.05 -15.17 -5.44
N ARG A 99 4.46 -16.17 -4.78
CA ARG A 99 3.51 -16.00 -3.69
C ARG A 99 4.26 -16.14 -2.37
N PHE A 100 4.41 -15.05 -1.62
CA PHE A 100 5.22 -15.05 -0.40
C PHE A 100 4.52 -15.70 0.78
N ASN A 101 3.21 -15.50 0.92
CA ASN A 101 2.44 -16.09 2.00
C ASN A 101 0.96 -16.28 1.56
N PRO A 102 0.13 -16.99 2.37
CA PRO A 102 -1.29 -17.18 2.04
C PRO A 102 -2.06 -15.88 1.75
N ASN A 103 -1.70 -14.78 2.41
CA ASN A 103 -2.29 -13.44 2.34
C ASN A 103 -1.56 -12.49 1.36
N LEU A 104 -0.39 -12.86 0.83
CA LEU A 104 0.47 -12.09 -0.05
C LEU A 104 0.54 -12.84 -1.39
N TYR A 105 -0.44 -12.53 -2.22
CA TYR A 105 -0.69 -13.24 -3.46
C TYR A 105 0.38 -12.92 -4.49
N LYS A 106 0.60 -13.84 -5.43
CA LYS A 106 1.51 -13.60 -6.57
C LYS A 106 1.11 -12.38 -7.40
N SER A 107 -0.19 -12.05 -7.48
CA SER A 107 -0.69 -10.84 -8.15
C SER A 107 -0.32 -9.53 -7.44
N GLY A 108 0.22 -9.61 -6.22
CA GLY A 108 0.45 -8.48 -5.33
C GLY A 108 -0.73 -8.18 -4.41
N LYS A 109 -1.86 -8.90 -4.51
CA LYS A 109 -3.00 -8.68 -3.61
C LYS A 109 -2.59 -9.01 -2.17
N VAL A 110 -2.91 -8.10 -1.26
CA VAL A 110 -2.76 -8.27 0.19
C VAL A 110 -4.14 -8.53 0.79
N CYS A 111 -4.32 -9.65 1.50
CA CYS A 111 -5.56 -10.00 2.17
C CYS A 111 -5.42 -9.79 3.68
N LEU A 112 -6.04 -8.73 4.19
CA LEU A 112 -6.16 -8.44 5.61
C LEU A 112 -7.59 -7.97 5.88
N SER A 113 -8.19 -8.39 6.99
CA SER A 113 -9.58 -8.05 7.32
C SER A 113 -9.83 -6.53 7.39
N ILE A 114 -8.82 -5.75 7.77
CA ILE A 114 -8.89 -4.28 7.84
C ILE A 114 -8.94 -3.60 6.46
N LEU A 115 -8.63 -4.33 5.39
CA LEU A 115 -8.64 -3.79 4.02
C LEU A 115 -9.94 -4.10 3.26
N GLY A 116 -10.87 -4.86 3.87
CA GLY A 116 -12.06 -5.40 3.22
C GLY A 116 -11.75 -6.60 2.34
#